data_AF-Q7XAX5-F1
#
_entry.id   AF-Q7XAX5-F1
#
_cell.length_a   1.000
_cell.length_b   1.000
_cell.length_c   1.000
_cell.angle_alpha   90.00
_cell.angle_beta   90.00
_cell.angle_gamma   90.00
#
_symmetry.space_group_name_H-M   'P 1'
#
loop_
_entity.id
_entity.type
_entity.pdbx_description
1 polymer ?
#
loop_
_entity_poly.entity_id
_entity_poly.type
_entity_poly.pdbx_seq_one_letter_code
_entity_poly.pdbx_strand_id
1 'polypeptide(L)'
;RKLAICGGEGGSEWDDDVYEGVRKVYVGQDLKRITYIKFDYVKVDGQVVTREYGTKGQNPKEFIVAQHPDEQITAVEGSYNKVGLLGTDVITSLVFKTSKGRKSPTFGPNLLGLVNG
;
A
#
# COMPACT_ATOMS: atom_id res chain seq x y z
N ARG A 1 -0.15 -16.15 7.93
CA ARG A 1 -1.57 -16.08 8.36
C ARG A 1 -2.27 -15.04 7.50
N LYS A 2 -3.38 -15.40 6.84
CA LYS A 2 -4.22 -14.43 6.11
C LYS A 2 -5.10 -13.67 7.11
N LEU A 3 -5.29 -12.36 6.88
CA LEU A 3 -6.15 -11.50 7.68
C LEU A 3 -7.48 -11.25 6.95
N ALA A 4 -8.51 -10.83 7.68
CA ALA A 4 -9.76 -10.39 7.08
C ALA A 4 -9.54 -9.16 6.20
N ILE A 5 -10.31 -9.04 5.12
CA ILE A 5 -10.23 -7.91 4.20
C ILE A 5 -10.90 -6.66 4.79
N CYS A 6 -10.33 -5.49 4.49
CA CYS A 6 -10.88 -4.18 4.86
C CYS A 6 -11.00 -3.33 3.59
N GLY A 7 -12.21 -2.91 3.25
CA GLY A 7 -12.49 -2.15 2.03
C GLY A 7 -13.89 -2.45 1.49
N GLY A 8 -14.17 -2.04 0.26
CA GLY A 8 -15.41 -2.37 -0.43
C GLY A 8 -15.30 -3.61 -1.32
N GLU A 9 -16.43 -3.99 -1.94
CA GLU A 9 -16.58 -5.22 -2.74
C GLU A 9 -16.31 -5.02 -4.24
N GLY A 10 -15.80 -3.85 -4.63
CA GLY A 10 -15.53 -3.52 -6.04
C GLY A 10 -14.15 -3.96 -6.53
N GLY A 11 -13.99 -3.99 -7.86
CA GLY A 11 -12.72 -4.30 -8.52
C GLY A 11 -12.54 -5.78 -8.84
N SER A 12 -11.29 -6.18 -9.11
CA SER A 12 -10.90 -7.57 -9.30
C SER A 12 -10.02 -8.01 -8.14
N GLU A 13 -10.38 -9.13 -7.52
CA GLU A 13 -9.61 -9.70 -6.42
C GLU A 13 -8.22 -10.13 -6.89
N TRP A 14 -7.24 -9.98 -5.99
CA TRP A 14 -5.88 -10.46 -6.16
C TRP A 14 -5.36 -10.94 -4.81
N ASP A 15 -4.54 -11.98 -4.86
CA ASP A 15 -3.88 -12.56 -3.69
C ASP A 15 -2.48 -12.98 -4.14
N ASP A 16 -1.48 -12.26 -3.67
CA ASP A 16 -0.09 -12.58 -3.93
C ASP A 16 0.35 -13.77 -3.07
N ASP A 17 1.35 -14.51 -3.54
CA ASP A 17 1.96 -15.60 -2.78
C ASP A 17 2.72 -15.08 -1.54
N VAL A 18 3.19 -15.98 -0.69
CA VAL A 18 4.01 -15.65 0.47
C VAL A 18 5.47 -15.44 0.04
N TYR A 19 6.05 -14.33 0.48
CA TYR A 19 7.45 -13.95 0.23
C TYR A 19 8.18 -13.73 1.56
N GLU A 20 9.51 -13.79 1.53
CA GLU A 20 10.35 -13.59 2.73
C GLU A 20 10.25 -12.15 3.25
N GLY A 21 10.11 -11.18 2.35
CA GLY A 21 9.99 -9.79 2.76
C GLY A 21 9.45 -8.86 1.68
N VAL A 22 9.11 -7.65 2.12
CA VAL A 22 8.79 -6.52 1.25
C VAL A 22 10.00 -5.60 1.24
N ARG A 23 10.55 -5.31 0.06
CA ARG A 23 11.66 -4.37 -0.12
C ARG A 23 11.17 -2.96 -0.38
N LYS A 24 10.07 -2.81 -1.12
CA LYS A 24 9.54 -1.49 -1.47
C LYS A 24 8.05 -1.56 -1.74
N VAL A 25 7.37 -0.50 -1.33
CA VAL A 25 5.97 -0.27 -1.67
C VAL A 25 5.85 0.99 -2.52
N TYR A 26 4.99 0.93 -3.52
CA TYR A 26 4.62 2.02 -4.40
C TYR A 26 3.13 2.25 -4.28
N VAL A 27 2.72 3.50 -4.06
CA VAL A 27 1.30 3.84 -3.93
C VAL A 27 0.96 4.97 -4.88
N GLY A 28 0.06 4.69 -5.82
CA GLY A 28 -0.52 5.67 -6.74
C GLY A 28 -1.92 6.05 -6.28
N GLN A 29 -2.28 7.30 -6.55
CA GLN A 29 -3.51 7.91 -6.09
C GLN A 29 -4.05 8.89 -7.12
N ASP A 30 -5.36 9.12 -7.08
CA ASP A 30 -6.00 10.27 -7.73
C ASP A 30 -6.34 11.34 -6.68
N LEU A 31 -7.17 12.32 -7.05
CA LEU A 31 -7.59 13.41 -6.16
C LEU A 31 -8.50 12.96 -5.00
N LYS A 32 -8.97 11.70 -4.98
CA LYS A 32 -9.99 11.22 -4.04
C LYS A 32 -9.68 9.86 -3.39
N ARG A 33 -8.80 9.04 -3.98
CA ARG A 33 -8.55 7.67 -3.49
C ARG A 33 -7.16 7.14 -3.88
N ILE A 34 -6.79 6.02 -3.26
CA ILE A 34 -5.71 5.17 -3.74
C ILE A 34 -6.21 4.43 -4.99
N THR A 35 -5.43 4.48 -6.07
CA THR A 35 -5.80 3.87 -7.36
C THR A 35 -4.85 2.78 -7.80
N TYR A 36 -3.66 2.72 -7.20
CA TYR A 36 -2.61 1.80 -7.60
C TYR A 36 -1.74 1.41 -6.42
N ILE A 37 -1.35 0.14 -6.41
CA ILE A 37 -0.36 -0.37 -5.48
C ILE A 37 0.62 -1.28 -6.22
N LYS A 38 1.89 -1.18 -5.88
CA LYS A 38 2.93 -2.09 -6.35
C LYS A 38 3.85 -2.47 -5.20
N PHE A 39 4.27 -3.71 -5.21
CA PHE A 39 5.21 -4.28 -4.25
C PHE A 39 6.40 -4.87 -4.99
N ASP A 40 7.58 -4.63 -4.42
CA ASP A 40 8.77 -5.41 -4.70
C ASP A 40 9.01 -6.34 -3.52
N TYR A 41 8.82 -7.64 -3.74
CA TYR A 41 9.01 -8.69 -2.75
C TYR A 41 10.37 -9.35 -2.88
N VAL A 42 10.87 -9.93 -1.79
CA VAL A 42 12.11 -10.72 -1.72
C VAL A 42 11.77 -12.19 -1.55
N LYS A 43 12.33 -13.05 -2.41
CA LYS A 43 12.26 -14.52 -2.29
C LYS A 43 13.36 -15.08 -1.38
N VAL A 44 13.24 -16.35 -1.04
CA VAL A 44 14.23 -17.12 -0.24
C VAL A 44 15.64 -17.04 -0.84
N ASP A 45 15.76 -17.04 -2.15
CA ASP A 45 17.04 -16.95 -2.86
C ASP A 45 17.54 -15.49 -3.05
N GLY A 46 16.87 -14.51 -2.44
CA GLY A 46 17.18 -13.09 -2.54
C GLY A 46 16.71 -12.42 -3.83
N GLN A 47 16.08 -13.15 -4.76
CA GLN A 47 15.54 -12.54 -5.98
C GLN A 47 14.36 -11.61 -5.66
N VAL A 48 14.25 -10.53 -6.44
CA VAL A 48 13.16 -9.57 -6.32
C VAL A 48 12.06 -9.89 -7.33
N VAL A 49 10.82 -9.97 -6.85
CA VAL A 49 9.64 -10.11 -7.70
C VAL A 49 8.72 -8.91 -7.52
N THR A 50 8.28 -8.36 -8.64
CA THR A 50 7.33 -7.25 -8.66
C THR A 50 5.90 -7.75 -8.91
N ARG A 51 4.95 -7.16 -8.18
CA ARG A 51 3.51 -7.30 -8.38
C ARG A 51 2.85 -5.93 -8.32
N GLU A 52 1.88 -5.68 -9.19
CA GLU A 52 1.21 -4.40 -9.27
C GLU A 52 -0.27 -4.53 -9.63
N TYR A 53 -1.09 -3.65 -9.06
CA TYR A 53 -2.54 -3.70 -9.15
C TYR A 53 -3.14 -2.31 -9.25
N GLY A 54 -4.28 -2.23 -9.95
CA GLY A 54 -5.02 -0.99 -10.14
C GLY A 54 -4.49 -0.13 -11.30
N THR A 55 -4.82 1.16 -11.28
CA THR A 55 -4.51 2.12 -12.34
C THR A 55 -3.50 3.15 -11.83
N LYS A 56 -2.27 3.09 -12.36
CA LYS A 56 -1.14 3.93 -11.94
C LYS A 56 -1.46 5.43 -11.98
N GLY A 57 -2.10 5.91 -13.05
CA GLY A 57 -2.44 7.33 -13.21
C GLY A 57 -1.19 8.21 -13.27
N GLN A 58 -0.78 8.76 -12.13
CA GLN A 58 0.44 9.55 -11.95
C GLN A 58 1.62 8.70 -11.47
N ASN A 59 2.81 9.30 -11.33
CA ASN A 59 3.95 8.61 -10.72
C ASN A 59 3.63 8.25 -9.25
N PRO A 60 3.71 6.96 -8.86
CA PRO A 60 3.41 6.53 -7.51
C PRO A 60 4.48 7.04 -6.54
N LYS A 61 4.05 7.35 -5.32
CA LYS A 61 4.97 7.64 -4.22
C LYS A 61 5.58 6.34 -3.71
N GLU A 62 6.82 6.39 -3.26
CA GLU A 62 7.58 5.20 -2.83
C GLU A 62 7.82 5.19 -1.32
N PHE A 63 7.82 4.00 -0.73
CA PHE A 63 8.34 3.74 0.61
C PHE A 63 9.31 2.56 0.55
N ILE A 64 10.58 2.83 0.83
CA ILE A 64 11.63 1.83 0.90
C ILE A 64 11.61 1.20 2.30
N VAL A 65 11.43 -0.11 2.34
CA VAL A 65 11.70 -0.93 3.51
C VAL A 65 13.15 -1.40 3.36
N ALA A 66 14.00 -1.21 4.38
CA ALA A 66 15.39 -1.63 4.30
C ALA A 66 15.50 -3.14 4.04
N GLN A 67 16.71 -3.62 3.72
CA GLN A 67 16.88 -4.99 3.25
C GLN A 67 16.34 -6.02 4.25
N HIS A 68 15.58 -6.98 3.75
CA HIS A 68 15.25 -8.18 4.52
C HIS A 68 16.55 -8.94 4.85
N PRO A 69 16.73 -9.48 6.07
CA PRO A 69 15.75 -9.59 7.15
C PRO A 69 15.72 -8.41 8.15
N ASP A 70 16.55 -7.38 7.96
CA ASP A 70 16.79 -6.33 8.96
C ASP A 70 15.55 -5.49 9.29
N GLU A 71 14.70 -5.23 8.30
CA GLU A 71 13.48 -4.46 8.47
C GLU A 71 12.30 -5.12 7.75
N GLN A 72 11.15 -5.12 8.43
CA GLN A 72 9.92 -5.71 7.92
C GLN A 72 8.75 -4.80 8.23
N ILE A 73 7.71 -4.85 7.38
CA ILE A 73 6.44 -4.18 7.67
C ILE A 73 5.73 -4.97 8.77
N THR A 74 5.39 -4.32 9.86
CA THR A 74 4.72 -4.92 11.02
C THR A 74 3.26 -4.54 11.13
N ALA A 75 2.86 -3.42 10.54
CA ALA A 75 1.47 -2.99 10.48
C ALA A 75 1.22 -2.14 9.23
N VAL A 76 -0.03 -2.20 8.76
CA VAL A 76 -0.59 -1.31 7.76
C VAL A 76 -1.81 -0.66 8.39
N GLU A 77 -1.85 0.66 8.35
CA GLU A 77 -2.98 1.47 8.80
C GLU A 77 -3.54 2.24 7.62
N GLY A 78 -4.80 2.64 7.71
CA GLY A 78 -5.44 3.34 6.60
C GLY A 78 -6.88 3.70 6.88
N SER A 79 -7.49 4.33 5.88
CA SER A 79 -8.91 4.64 5.87
C SER A 79 -9.53 4.16 4.56
N TYR A 80 -10.81 3.82 4.61
CA TYR A 80 -11.63 3.57 3.45
C TYR A 80 -12.97 4.28 3.61
N ASN A 81 -13.49 4.82 2.52
CA ASN A 81 -14.74 5.59 2.53
C ASN A 81 -15.47 5.43 1.20
N LYS A 82 -16.79 5.64 1.22
CA LYS A 82 -17.58 5.81 -0.01
C LYS A 82 -17.17 7.08 -0.73
N VAL A 83 -16.58 6.93 -1.91
CA VAL A 83 -16.33 8.05 -2.82
C VAL A 83 -17.48 8.10 -3.83
N GLY A 84 -18.25 9.19 -3.79
CA GLY A 84 -19.65 9.27 -4.27
C GLY A 84 -20.00 8.49 -5.55
N LEU A 85 -19.21 8.62 -6.62
CA LEU A 85 -19.54 8.03 -7.94
C LEU A 85 -19.36 6.50 -8.02
N LEU A 86 -18.75 5.85 -7.03
CA LEU A 86 -18.35 4.44 -7.14
C LEU A 86 -19.34 3.49 -6.45
N GLY A 87 -20.29 3.99 -5.64
CA GLY A 87 -21.26 3.18 -4.90
C GLY A 87 -20.68 2.29 -3.78
N THR A 88 -19.37 2.03 -3.81
CA THR A 88 -18.64 1.19 -2.87
C THR A 88 -17.60 1.98 -2.09
N ASP A 89 -17.23 1.46 -0.92
CA ASP A 89 -16.05 1.92 -0.19
C ASP A 89 -14.79 1.65 -0.99
N VAL A 90 -13.86 2.62 -0.96
CA VAL A 90 -12.54 2.52 -1.56
C VAL A 90 -11.47 2.94 -0.56
N ILE A 91 -10.28 2.38 -0.68
CA ILE A 91 -9.14 2.78 0.14
C ILE A 91 -8.77 4.24 -0.17
N THR A 92 -8.76 5.07 0.86
CA THR A 92 -8.46 6.50 0.75
C THR A 92 -7.10 6.86 1.33
N SER A 93 -6.61 6.09 2.30
CA SER A 93 -5.24 6.29 2.81
C SER A 93 -4.56 5.01 3.25
N LEU A 94 -3.22 5.04 3.21
CA LEU A 94 -2.35 3.98 3.69
C LEU A 94 -1.14 4.57 4.45
N VAL A 95 -0.75 3.92 5.54
CA VAL A 95 0.48 4.16 6.30
C VAL A 95 1.10 2.81 6.63
N PHE A 96 2.39 2.65 6.32
CA PHE A 96 3.14 1.43 6.63
C PHE A 96 4.03 1.68 7.84
N LYS A 97 4.03 0.75 8.79
CA LYS A 97 4.91 0.75 9.97
C LYS A 97 5.90 -0.40 9.89
N THR A 98 7.13 -0.16 10.33
CA THR A 98 8.19 -1.16 10.26
C THR A 98 8.67 -1.61 11.64
N SER A 99 9.35 -2.76 11.68
CA SER A 99 10.00 -3.31 12.87
C SER A 99 11.08 -2.39 13.47
N LYS A 100 11.63 -1.47 12.68
CA LYS A 100 12.58 -0.44 13.13
C LYS A 100 11.91 0.83 13.66
N GLY A 101 10.58 0.81 13.84
CA GLY A 101 9.82 1.95 14.34
C GLY A 101 9.60 3.08 13.31
N ARG A 102 9.97 2.86 12.03
CA ARG A 102 9.73 3.84 10.97
C ARG A 102 8.26 3.80 10.54
N LYS A 103 7.77 4.95 10.07
CA LYS A 103 6.46 5.09 9.42
C LYS A 103 6.66 5.68 8.03
N SER A 104 5.89 5.19 7.05
CA SER A 104 5.79 5.90 5.78
C SER A 104 5.07 7.24 5.97
N PRO A 105 5.23 8.20 5.05
CA PRO A 105 4.25 9.25 4.89
C PRO A 105 2.85 8.65 4.69
N THR A 106 1.82 9.40 5.04
CA THR A 106 0.45 9.03 4.67
C THR A 106 0.30 9.11 3.15
N PHE A 107 0.02 7.97 2.54
CA PHE A 107 -0.44 7.91 1.15
C PHE A 107 -1.93 8.18 1.14
N GLY A 108 -2.41 8.89 0.11
CA GLY A 108 -3.81 9.30 0.02
C GLY A 108 -3.96 10.76 -0.41
N PRO A 109 -5.16 11.17 -0.84
CA PRO A 109 -5.44 12.54 -1.21
C PRO A 109 -5.37 13.44 0.04
N ASN A 110 -4.52 14.47 -0.04
CA ASN A 110 -4.50 15.52 0.96
C ASN A 110 -5.69 16.45 0.71
N LEU A 111 -6.86 16.14 1.26
CA LEU A 111 -8.06 16.94 1.04
C LEU A 111 -7.93 18.37 1.61
N LEU A 112 -6.96 18.64 2.50
CA LEU A 112 -6.81 19.92 3.22
C LEU A 112 -5.36 20.43 3.37
N GLY A 113 -4.35 19.83 2.73
CA GLY A 113 -2.96 20.31 2.82
C GLY A 113 -2.29 20.23 4.21
N LEU A 114 -2.94 19.64 5.22
CA LEU A 114 -2.36 19.46 6.54
C LEU A 114 -1.50 18.21 6.56
N VAL A 115 -0.22 18.37 6.22
CA VAL A 115 0.81 17.40 6.59
C VAL A 115 1.13 17.63 8.07
N ASN A 116 0.72 16.70 8.93
CA ASN A 116 1.36 16.59 10.24
C ASN A 116 2.71 15.92 10.00
N GLY A 117 3.77 16.72 10.11
CA GLY A 117 5.16 16.24 10.21
C GLY A 117 5.41 15.48 11.50
#